data_AF-A7IA00-F1
#
_entry.id   AF-A7IA00-F1
#
_cell.length_a   1.000
_cell.length_b   1.000
_cell.length_c   1.000
_cell.angle_alpha   90.00
_cell.angle_beta   90.00
_cell.angle_gamma   90.00
#
_symmetry.space_group_name_H-M   'P 1'
#
loop_
_entity.id
_entity.type
_entity.pdbx_description
1 polymer ?
#
loop_
_entity_poly.entity_id
_entity_poly.type
_entity_poly.pdbx_seq_one_letter_code
_entity_poly.pdbx_strand_id
1 'polypeptide(L)'
;METQAGFFRKAETYRIMIDPEGVGHIRIIKRMNFRTVLALFKELYLELRKRPEGRPYIIIHVSRSLSDEMSENLKAFLMFCSTCLDGTFELSVVE
;
A
#
# COMPACT_ATOMS: atom_id res chain seq x y z
N MET A 1 -15.93 12.02 19.46
CA MET A 1 -14.89 11.95 18.42
C MET A 1 -15.46 11.13 17.28
N GLU A 2 -15.99 11.81 16.28
CA GLU A 2 -16.54 11.16 15.09
C GLU A 2 -15.37 10.62 14.26
N THR A 3 -15.28 9.31 14.14
CA THR A 3 -14.37 8.66 13.20
C THR A 3 -14.83 9.06 11.80
N GLN A 4 -14.15 10.04 11.18
CA GLN A 4 -14.28 10.27 9.74
C GLN A 4 -14.19 8.90 9.07
N ALA A 5 -15.17 8.57 8.22
CA ALA A 5 -15.24 7.31 7.49
C ALA A 5 -13.98 7.17 6.61
N GLY A 6 -12.90 6.71 7.22
CA GLY A 6 -11.60 6.57 6.58
C GLY A 6 -11.67 5.45 5.56
N PHE A 7 -10.93 5.61 4.48
CA PHE A 7 -10.71 4.55 3.52
C PHE A 7 -10.09 3.36 4.25
N PHE A 8 -10.88 2.32 4.53
CA PHE A 8 -10.45 1.11 5.22
C PHE A 8 -11.08 -0.11 4.53
N ARG A 9 -10.24 -1.08 4.15
CA ARG A 9 -10.67 -2.38 3.64
C ARG A 9 -9.91 -3.48 4.33
N LYS A 10 -10.59 -4.59 4.62
CA LYS A 10 -9.96 -5.81 5.16
C LYS A 10 -10.42 -7.04 4.40
N ALA A 11 -9.49 -7.95 4.20
CA ALA A 11 -9.72 -9.32 3.75
C ALA A 11 -8.83 -10.26 4.57
N GLU A 12 -8.98 -11.57 4.37
CA GLU A 12 -8.11 -12.55 5.03
C GLU A 12 -6.64 -12.42 4.63
N THR A 13 -6.37 -11.89 3.44
CA THR A 13 -5.03 -11.78 2.85
C THR A 13 -4.42 -10.40 2.97
N TYR A 14 -5.22 -9.35 3.25
CA TYR A 14 -4.71 -7.98 3.31
C TYR A 14 -5.54 -7.05 4.21
N ARG A 15 -4.93 -5.92 4.58
CA ARG A 15 -5.62 -4.74 5.13
C ARG A 15 -5.15 -3.51 4.39
N ILE A 16 -6.07 -2.59 4.10
CA ILE A 16 -5.76 -1.29 3.52
C ILE A 16 -6.37 -0.22 4.38
N MET A 17 -5.63 0.84 4.63
CA MET A 17 -6.13 2.02 5.30
C MET A 17 -5.42 3.29 4.86
N ILE A 18 -6.05 4.45 5.06
CA ILE A 18 -5.36 5.74 5.12
C ILE A 18 -5.37 6.19 6.58
N ASP A 19 -4.20 6.51 7.12
CA ASP A 19 -4.06 6.97 8.50
C ASP A 19 -4.48 8.45 8.67
N PRO A 20 -4.56 8.97 9.92
CA PRO A 20 -4.88 10.37 10.18
C PRO A 20 -3.92 11.36 9.52
N GLU A 21 -2.65 10.98 9.34
CA GLU A 21 -1.59 11.76 8.70
C GLU A 21 -1.72 11.80 7.17
N GLY A 22 -2.58 10.96 6.60
CA GLY A 22 -2.82 10.87 5.16
C GLY A 22 -1.89 9.91 4.43
N VAL A 23 -1.18 9.05 5.14
CA VAL A 23 -0.37 7.96 4.58
C VAL A 23 -1.26 6.76 4.29
N GLY A 24 -1.11 6.20 3.10
CA GLY A 24 -1.75 4.96 2.70
C GLY A 24 -0.96 3.74 3.16
N HIS A 25 -1.63 2.78 3.78
CA HIS A 25 -1.02 1.52 4.23
C HIS A 25 -1.67 0.35 3.52
N ILE A 26 -0.84 -0.55 2.96
CA ILE A 26 -1.27 -1.86 2.48
C ILE A 26 -0.51 -2.92 3.27
N ARG A 27 -1.19 -3.66 4.15
CA ARG A 27 -0.58 -4.78 4.87
C ARG A 27 -0.97 -6.09 4.21
N ILE A 28 0.01 -6.82 3.68
CA ILE A 28 -0.15 -8.17 3.14
C ILE A 28 0.03 -9.16 4.28
N ILE A 29 -0.97 -10.00 4.52
CA ILE A 29 -1.03 -10.95 5.65
C ILE A 29 -0.66 -12.36 5.19
N LYS A 30 -1.06 -12.74 3.97
CA LYS A 30 -0.80 -14.06 3.38
C LYS A 30 -0.40 -13.89 1.92
N ARG A 31 0.19 -14.93 1.33
CA ARG A 31 0.48 -14.98 -0.11
C ARG A 31 -0.77 -14.63 -0.91
N MET A 32 -0.60 -13.77 -1.91
CA MET A 32 -1.68 -13.36 -2.80
C MET A 32 -1.16 -13.10 -4.20
N ASN A 33 -2.06 -13.13 -5.18
CA ASN A 33 -1.69 -12.86 -6.55
C ASN A 33 -1.16 -11.41 -6.69
N PHE A 34 -0.05 -11.24 -7.40
CA PHE A 34 0.55 -9.93 -7.63
C PHE A 34 -0.41 -8.95 -8.32
N ARG A 35 -1.28 -9.44 -9.21
CA ARG A 35 -2.35 -8.64 -9.83
C ARG A 35 -3.31 -8.05 -8.81
N THR A 36 -3.56 -8.76 -7.71
CA THR A 36 -4.36 -8.22 -6.60
C THR A 36 -3.61 -7.09 -5.90
N VAL A 37 -2.31 -7.24 -5.65
CA VAL A 37 -1.48 -6.16 -5.08
C VAL A 37 -1.54 -4.90 -5.96
N LEU A 38 -1.41 -5.05 -7.28
CA LEU A 38 -1.53 -3.94 -8.23
C LEU A 38 -2.89 -3.24 -8.18
N ALA A 39 -3.98 -4.02 -8.09
CA ALA A 39 -5.33 -3.46 -7.99
C ALA A 39 -5.52 -2.66 -6.70
N LEU A 40 -5.04 -3.20 -5.57
CA LEU A 40 -5.09 -2.55 -4.26
C LEU A 40 -4.26 -1.27 -4.23
N PHE A 41 -3.05 -1.32 -4.80
CA PHE A 41 -2.19 -0.16 -4.94
C PHE A 41 -2.84 0.94 -5.77
N LYS A 42 -3.40 0.59 -6.94
CA LYS A 42 -4.09 1.55 -7.82
C LYS A 42 -5.27 2.19 -7.10
N GLU A 43 -6.08 1.40 -6.40
CA GLU A 43 -7.24 1.90 -5.66
C GLU A 43 -6.81 2.93 -4.61
N LEU A 44 -5.83 2.57 -3.77
CA LEU A 44 -5.32 3.44 -2.71
C LEU A 44 -4.66 4.70 -3.27
N TYR A 45 -3.85 4.59 -4.33
CA TYR A 45 -3.21 5.72 -4.99
C TYR A 45 -4.24 6.73 -5.51
N LEU A 46 -5.29 6.25 -6.19
CA LEU A 46 -6.35 7.12 -6.69
C LEU A 46 -7.15 7.77 -5.55
N GLU A 47 -7.34 7.08 -4.43
CA GLU A 47 -7.98 7.66 -3.26
C GLU A 47 -7.13 8.78 -2.65
N LEU A 48 -5.83 8.55 -2.48
CA LEU A 48 -4.89 9.57 -1.97
C LEU A 48 -4.83 10.79 -2.89
N ARG A 49 -4.88 10.59 -4.21
CA ARG A 49 -4.90 11.68 -5.21
C ARG A 49 -6.15 12.57 -5.17
N LYS A 50 -7.23 12.15 -4.50
CA LYS A 50 -8.41 13.01 -4.29
C LYS A 50 -8.15 14.09 -3.24
N ARG A 51 -7.12 13.93 -2.42
CA ARG A 51 -6.76 14.90 -1.39
C ARG A 51 -6.02 16.07 -2.04
N PRO A 52 -6.43 17.32 -1.77
CA PRO A 52 -5.86 18.50 -2.43
C PRO A 52 -4.41 18.79 -2.02
N GLU A 53 -3.99 18.31 -0.85
CA GLU A 53 -2.69 18.63 -0.24
C GLU A 53 -1.96 17.34 0.12
N GLY A 54 -1.15 16.84 -0.80
CA GLY A 54 -0.28 15.71 -0.54
C GLY A 54 0.10 14.93 -1.79
N ARG A 55 1.40 14.83 -2.04
CA ARG A 55 1.95 13.78 -2.91
C ARG A 55 1.61 12.43 -2.26
N PRO A 56 0.93 11.50 -2.96
CA PRO A 56 0.53 10.22 -2.38
C PRO A 56 1.72 9.52 -1.70
N TYR A 57 1.57 9.17 -0.43
CA TYR A 57 2.55 8.37 0.28
C TYR A 57 1.94 7.01 0.62
N ILE A 58 2.51 5.92 0.11
CA ILE A 58 2.04 4.56 0.35
C ILE A 58 3.16 3.70 0.94
N ILE A 59 2.85 3.00 2.03
CA ILE A 59 3.72 2.00 2.64
C ILE A 59 3.08 0.62 2.49
N ILE A 60 3.79 -0.30 1.85
CA ILE A 60 3.41 -1.71 1.77
C ILE A 60 4.11 -2.48 2.89
N HIS A 61 3.35 -3.16 3.74
CA HIS A 61 3.84 -3.94 4.87
C HIS A 61 3.75 -5.44 4.53
N VAL A 62 4.86 -6.16 4.65
CA VAL A 62 4.93 -7.62 4.44
C VAL A 62 5.59 -8.28 5.65
N SER A 63 5.19 -9.51 5.99
CA SER A 63 5.96 -10.30 6.97
C SER A 63 7.32 -10.71 6.40
N ARG A 64 8.29 -11.01 7.26
CA ARG A 64 9.62 -11.51 6.82
C ARG A 64 9.50 -12.72 5.89
N SER A 65 8.67 -13.69 6.24
CA SER A 65 8.44 -14.90 5.42
C SER A 65 7.92 -14.58 4.01
N LEU A 66 7.04 -13.58 3.86
CA LEU A 66 6.54 -13.15 2.56
C LEU A 66 7.56 -12.31 1.80
N SER A 67 8.38 -11.53 2.51
CA SER A 67 9.47 -10.76 1.92
C SER A 67 10.47 -11.67 1.20
N ASP A 68 10.87 -12.78 1.82
CA ASP A 68 11.85 -13.69 1.23
C ASP A 68 11.34 -14.34 -0.08
N GLU A 69 10.03 -14.44 -0.27
CA GLU A 69 9.41 -15.08 -1.43
C GLU A 69 8.94 -14.11 -2.51
N MET A 70 8.50 -12.91 -2.13
CA MET A 70 7.82 -11.96 -3.02
C MET A 70 8.52 -10.61 -3.15
N SER A 71 9.57 -10.33 -2.38
CA SER A 71 10.12 -8.97 -2.30
C SER A 71 10.76 -8.48 -3.59
N GLU A 72 11.34 -9.34 -4.44
CA GLU A 72 11.97 -8.88 -5.68
C GLU A 72 10.96 -8.23 -6.64
N ASN A 73 9.83 -8.92 -6.90
CA ASN A 73 8.77 -8.39 -7.75
C ASN A 73 8.15 -7.13 -7.15
N LEU A 74 7.95 -7.10 -5.83
CA LEU A 74 7.35 -5.97 -5.15
C LEU A 74 8.29 -4.76 -5.14
N LYS A 75 9.58 -4.95 -4.89
CA LYS A 75 10.63 -3.91 -4.99
C LYS A 75 10.75 -3.37 -6.41
N ALA A 76 10.77 -4.24 -7.41
CA ALA A 76 10.82 -3.83 -8.82
C ALA A 76 9.60 -2.97 -9.20
N PHE A 77 8.42 -3.35 -8.72
CA PHE A 77 7.21 -2.57 -8.91
C PHE A 77 7.24 -1.22 -8.20
N LEU A 78 7.66 -1.16 -6.93
CA LEU A 78 7.78 0.10 -6.22
C LEU A 78 8.82 1.03 -6.84
N MET A 79 9.92 0.47 -7.35
CA MET A 79 10.91 1.22 -8.13
C MET A 79 10.28 1.78 -9.40
N PHE A 80 9.56 0.96 -10.17
CA PHE A 80 8.82 1.41 -11.35
C PHE A 80 7.85 2.56 -10.99
N CYS A 81 7.03 2.40 -9.96
CA CYS A 81 6.12 3.45 -9.50
C CYS A 81 6.85 4.73 -9.11
N SER A 82 7.98 4.63 -8.39
CA SER A 82 8.77 5.80 -7.99
C SER A 82 9.38 6.56 -9.18
N THR A 83 9.59 5.89 -10.32
CA THR A 83 10.11 6.52 -11.54
C THR A 83 9.04 7.17 -12.42
N CYS A 84 7.79 6.69 -12.36
CA CYS A 84 6.75 7.11 -13.30
C CYS A 84 5.52 7.75 -12.66
N LEU A 85 5.34 7.62 -11.34
CA LEU A 85 4.23 8.20 -10.59
C LEU A 85 4.71 9.30 -9.65
N ASP A 86 3.83 10.28 -9.47
CA ASP A 86 4.01 11.29 -8.44
C ASP A 86 3.58 10.71 -7.09
N GLY A 87 4.55 10.28 -6.28
CA GLY A 87 4.32 9.65 -4.99
C GLY A 87 5.60 9.30 -4.25
N THR A 88 5.46 8.99 -2.96
CA THR A 88 6.47 8.26 -2.18
C THR A 88 5.94 6.85 -1.96
N PHE A 89 6.76 5.84 -2.21
CA PHE A 89 6.34 4.45 -2.10
C PHE A 89 7.40 3.63 -1.37
N GLU A 90 7.00 2.94 -0.30
CA GLU A 90 7.92 2.22 0.57
C GLU A 90 7.49 0.77 0.78
N LEU A 91 8.48 -0.09 1.00
CA LEU A 91 8.30 -1.46 1.46
C LEU A 91 8.83 -1.57 2.89
N SER A 92 7.94 -1.90 3.82
CA SER A 92 8.28 -2.18 5.21
C SER A 92 8.14 -3.67 5.49
N VAL A 93 9.18 -4.26 6.11
CA VAL A 93 9.13 -5.64 6.59
C VAL A 93 8.77 -5.60 8.06
N VAL A 94 7.63 -6.21 8.41
CA VAL A 94 7.15 -6.31 9.79
C VAL A 94 7.40 -7.72 10.34
N GLU A 95 7.67 -7.81 11.64
CA GLU A 95 7.79 -9.08 12.36
C GLU A 95 6.45 -9.80 12.52
#